data_AF-A0A6G0VRA6-F1
#
_entry.id   AF-A0A6G0VRA6-F1
#
_cell.length_a   1.000
_cell.length_b   1.000
_cell.length_c   1.000
_cell.angle_alpha   90.00
_cell.angle_beta   90.00
_cell.angle_gamma   90.00
#
_symmetry.space_group_name_H-M   'P 1'
#
loop_
_entity.id
_entity.type
_entity.pdbx_description
1 polymer ?
#
loop_
_entity_poly.entity_id
_entity_poly.type
_entity_poly.pdbx_seq_one_letter_code
_entity_poly.pdbx_strand_id
1 'polypeptide(L)'
;MFISNLYEIICQICENLQDINKNNSSKRGRPAAVPIEEQLAIFITHESLLFQDQNNLKKLSDSVWKKLEKLLDGKFTAATLYFNLLQNRGNLMDKLVENNGRVKKTVETIESFTDDENNMLETYISDVSENEIDSSGKNIEFAVKLKYDDYRKLKPEERNYKRGKYVKSFTTLKPHYWTSLFYERIWSKTKLPCNYVFKKCVIGSENTKHYFTFIGQCKDCLSKISGWSDDKPFEDDEIWRINICAEPPKISKLLHTSKRQCKGVEREEVSKLLLHNVPSNWQREKVDKICNFGDKIPPHVYGNHVLRQAKNEFKSKILGITEKCPISSLDILKQTSQNGSIHTICFNELFVHYWSPFQIAVYKSANKLGHTKLAIDGTGSLVQKIKRVHSISHHIFLYEIVLYGYRVQ
;
A
#
# COMPACT_ATOMS: atom_id res chain seq x y z
N MET A 1 53.25 -20.55 23.73
CA MET A 1 52.20 -20.14 24.69
C MET A 1 50.89 -19.76 24.02
N PHE A 2 50.81 -18.78 23.10
CA PHE A 2 49.52 -18.31 22.55
C PHE A 2 48.62 -19.37 21.88
N ILE A 3 49.16 -20.38 21.21
CA ILE A 3 48.35 -21.39 20.48
C ILE A 3 47.65 -22.37 21.45
N SER A 4 48.26 -22.68 22.60
CA SER A 4 47.67 -23.59 23.61
C SER A 4 46.39 -23.02 24.20
N ASN A 5 46.42 -21.72 24.53
CA ASN A 5 45.32 -21.01 25.17
C ASN A 5 44.08 -20.92 24.26
N LEU A 6 44.28 -20.82 22.94
CA LEU A 6 43.17 -20.79 21.98
C LEU A 6 42.48 -22.16 21.88
N TYR A 7 43.22 -23.25 22.02
CA TYR A 7 42.69 -24.62 21.93
C TYR A 7 41.85 -24.97 23.16
N GLU A 8 42.31 -24.61 24.36
CA GLU A 8 41.55 -24.78 25.60
C GLU A 8 40.24 -23.98 25.58
N ILE A 9 40.26 -22.72 25.13
CA ILE A 9 39.04 -21.90 24.99
C ILE A 9 38.03 -22.55 24.01
N ILE A 10 38.51 -23.10 22.89
CA ILE A 10 37.64 -23.79 21.92
C ILE A 10 37.05 -25.08 22.52
N CYS A 11 37.85 -25.88 23.24
CA CYS A 11 37.36 -27.07 23.95
C CYS A 11 36.29 -26.71 25.00
N GLN A 12 36.52 -25.68 25.82
CA GLN A 12 35.58 -25.25 26.85
C GLN A 12 34.25 -24.74 26.24
N ILE A 13 34.29 -24.09 25.07
CA ILE A 13 33.09 -23.67 24.33
C ILE A 13 32.33 -24.89 23.78
N CYS A 14 33.05 -25.89 23.25
CA CYS A 14 32.45 -27.12 22.72
C CYS A 14 31.75 -27.96 23.79
N GLU A 15 32.30 -28.08 24.99
CA GLU A 15 31.65 -28.81 26.11
C GLU A 15 30.37 -28.10 26.57
N ASN A 16 30.41 -26.78 26.76
CA ASN A 16 29.23 -25.98 27.12
C ASN A 16 28.10 -26.07 26.07
N LEU A 17 28.42 -26.24 24.79
CA LEU A 17 27.44 -26.44 23.71
C LEU A 17 26.75 -27.82 23.74
N GLN A 18 27.36 -28.84 24.36
CA GLN A 18 26.74 -30.17 24.46
C GLN A 18 25.67 -30.22 25.57
N ASP A 19 25.90 -29.59 26.72
CA ASP A 19 24.91 -29.59 27.81
C ASP A 19 23.71 -28.65 27.55
N ILE A 20 23.89 -27.54 26.82
CA ILE A 20 22.77 -26.66 26.44
C ILE A 20 21.76 -27.38 25.51
N ASN A 21 22.23 -28.34 24.69
CA ASN A 21 21.36 -29.08 23.77
C ASN A 21 20.40 -30.07 24.45
N LYS A 22 20.65 -30.47 25.71
CA LYS A 22 19.71 -31.32 26.48
C LYS A 22 18.41 -30.59 26.88
N ASN A 23 18.41 -29.25 26.94
CA ASN A 23 17.30 -28.46 27.51
C ASN A 23 16.33 -27.82 26.48
N ASN A 24 16.48 -28.04 25.17
CA ASN A 24 15.64 -27.39 24.14
C ASN A 24 14.45 -28.26 23.63
N SER A 25 13.88 -29.10 24.49
CA SER A 25 12.79 -30.03 24.17
C SER A 25 11.38 -29.41 24.09
N SER A 26 11.18 -28.26 23.43
CA SER A 26 9.83 -27.81 22.97
C SER A 26 9.81 -26.58 22.04
N LYS A 27 10.21 -26.71 20.76
CA LYS A 27 9.88 -25.70 19.73
C LYS A 27 9.24 -26.35 18.49
N ARG A 28 7.92 -26.23 18.37
CA ARG A 28 7.15 -26.69 17.18
C ARG A 28 7.44 -25.80 15.97
N GLY A 29 8.23 -26.30 15.03
CA GLY A 29 8.50 -25.66 13.74
C GLY A 29 9.59 -26.40 12.98
N ARG A 30 9.79 -26.06 11.69
CA ARG A 30 11.02 -26.48 10.98
C ARG A 30 12.19 -25.72 11.62
N PRO A 31 13.30 -26.37 12.01
CA PRO A 31 14.47 -25.65 12.51
C PRO A 31 15.00 -24.68 11.45
N ALA A 32 15.57 -23.57 11.91
CA ALA A 32 16.23 -22.60 11.03
C ALA A 32 17.42 -23.26 10.31
N ALA A 33 17.75 -22.81 9.11
CA ALA A 33 18.89 -23.35 8.34
C ALA A 33 20.24 -23.11 9.04
N VAL A 34 20.30 -22.07 9.87
CA VAL A 34 21.37 -21.77 10.83
C VAL A 34 20.66 -21.34 12.13
N PRO A 35 20.98 -21.91 13.31
CA PRO A 35 20.47 -21.46 14.62
C PRO A 35 20.75 -19.98 14.90
N ILE A 36 20.09 -19.42 15.90
CA ILE A 36 20.29 -18.00 16.29
C ILE A 36 21.65 -17.85 16.99
N GLU A 37 22.07 -18.89 17.68
CA GLU A 37 23.31 -19.01 18.45
C GLU A 37 24.54 -19.05 17.52
N GLU A 38 24.47 -19.81 16.42
CA GLU A 38 25.51 -19.87 15.38
C GLU A 38 25.62 -18.53 14.61
N GLN A 39 24.49 -17.87 14.32
CA GLN A 39 24.50 -16.50 13.76
C GLN A 39 25.15 -15.49 14.72
N LEU A 40 24.81 -15.54 16.01
CA LEU A 40 25.34 -14.63 17.02
C LEU A 40 26.86 -14.79 17.19
N ALA A 41 27.34 -16.04 17.26
CA ALA A 41 28.78 -16.33 17.35
C ALA A 41 29.55 -15.70 16.18
N ILE A 42 29.08 -15.88 14.95
CA ILE A 42 29.71 -15.30 13.75
C ILE A 42 29.72 -13.77 13.78
N PHE A 43 28.63 -13.13 14.24
CA PHE A 43 28.58 -11.67 14.37
C PHE A 43 29.51 -11.15 15.47
N ILE A 44 29.65 -11.84 16.59
CA ILE A 44 30.63 -11.51 17.65
C ILE A 44 32.06 -11.62 17.11
N THR A 45 32.41 -12.73 16.44
CA THR A 45 33.77 -12.94 15.89
C THR A 45 34.18 -11.90 14.85
N HIS A 46 33.22 -11.29 14.13
CA HIS A 46 33.49 -10.34 13.03
C HIS A 46 32.98 -8.92 13.31
N GLU A 47 32.64 -8.59 14.56
CA GLU A 47 31.95 -7.35 14.93
C GLU A 47 32.67 -6.09 14.45
N SER A 48 33.99 -6.02 14.59
CA SER A 48 34.82 -4.89 14.13
C SER A 48 34.72 -4.61 12.63
N LEU A 49 34.22 -5.56 11.84
CA LEU A 49 33.98 -5.44 10.41
C LEU A 49 32.52 -5.09 10.07
N LEU A 50 31.57 -5.33 10.98
CA LEU A 50 30.12 -5.12 10.76
C LEU A 50 29.70 -3.65 10.81
N PHE A 51 30.48 -2.80 11.48
CA PHE A 51 30.14 -1.40 11.73
C PHE A 51 31.04 -0.43 10.94
N GLN A 52 30.45 0.67 10.48
CA GLN A 52 31.14 1.82 9.89
C GLN A 52 31.68 2.74 10.99
N ASP A 53 30.85 3.03 12.00
CA ASP A 53 31.17 3.82 13.20
C ASP A 53 30.65 3.10 14.46
N GLN A 54 30.84 3.67 15.65
CA GLN A 54 30.44 3.06 16.93
C GLN A 54 28.99 2.55 17.01
N ASN A 55 28.04 3.07 16.21
CA ASN A 55 26.63 2.63 16.18
C ASN A 55 26.06 2.32 14.78
N ASN A 56 26.81 2.56 13.69
CA ASN A 56 26.28 2.48 12.32
C ASN A 56 26.66 1.16 11.63
N LEU A 57 25.68 0.33 11.28
CA LEU A 57 25.91 -0.93 10.57
C LEU A 57 26.31 -0.67 9.11
N LYS A 58 27.31 -1.40 8.58
CA LYS A 58 27.74 -1.24 7.18
C LYS A 58 26.62 -1.59 6.21
N LYS A 59 26.43 -0.74 5.19
CA LYS A 59 25.44 -0.92 4.11
C LYS A 59 25.51 -2.32 3.50
N LEU A 60 24.36 -2.85 3.06
CA LEU A 60 24.23 -4.17 2.42
C LEU A 60 25.20 -4.40 1.24
N SER A 61 25.61 -3.34 0.54
CA SER A 61 26.57 -3.39 -0.56
C SER A 61 28.01 -3.69 -0.13
N ASP A 62 28.32 -3.68 1.17
CA ASP A 62 29.67 -3.95 1.67
C ASP A 62 30.08 -5.41 1.47
N SER A 63 31.35 -5.60 1.07
CA SER A 63 31.99 -6.91 0.91
C SER A 63 31.92 -7.81 2.15
N VAL A 64 31.82 -7.24 3.35
CA VAL A 64 31.74 -7.98 4.62
C VAL A 64 30.57 -8.96 4.62
N TRP A 65 29.40 -8.58 4.13
CA TRP A 65 28.23 -9.46 4.10
C TRP A 65 28.43 -10.69 3.20
N LYS A 66 29.15 -10.54 2.08
CA LYS A 66 29.54 -11.65 1.22
C LYS A 66 30.64 -12.54 1.82
N LYS A 67 31.47 -12.01 2.73
CA LYS A 67 32.45 -12.82 3.48
C LYS A 67 31.73 -13.70 4.51
N LEU A 68 30.75 -13.15 5.23
CA LEU A 68 29.95 -13.92 6.21
C LEU A 68 29.07 -14.99 5.54
N GLU A 69 28.50 -14.70 4.37
CA GLU A 69 27.77 -15.69 3.55
C GLU A 69 28.64 -16.91 3.18
N LYS A 70 29.92 -16.68 2.86
CA LYS A 70 30.88 -17.76 2.58
C LYS A 70 31.25 -18.58 3.82
N LEU A 71 31.33 -17.97 5.00
CA LEU A 71 31.58 -18.67 6.26
C LEU A 71 30.42 -19.56 6.71
N LEU A 72 29.22 -19.36 6.16
CA LEU A 72 28.02 -20.16 6.40
C LEU A 72 27.70 -21.14 5.27
N ASP A 73 28.64 -21.45 4.39
CA ASP A 73 28.46 -22.32 3.21
C ASP A 73 27.24 -21.94 2.35
N GLY A 74 26.88 -20.65 2.29
CA GLY A 74 25.69 -20.17 1.59
C GLY A 74 24.34 -20.57 2.22
N LYS A 75 24.30 -21.14 3.44
CA LYS A 75 23.06 -21.43 4.19
C LYS A 75 22.21 -20.18 4.42
N PHE A 76 22.85 -19.01 4.50
CA PHE A 76 22.21 -17.70 4.42
C PHE A 76 22.92 -16.79 3.43
N THR A 77 22.13 -16.07 2.62
CA THR A 77 22.63 -15.02 1.74
C THR A 77 23.07 -13.78 2.53
N ALA A 78 24.01 -13.00 1.99
CA ALA A 78 24.46 -11.71 2.53
C ALA A 78 23.29 -10.79 2.95
N ALA A 79 22.24 -10.71 2.11
CA ALA A 79 21.04 -9.93 2.40
C ALA A 79 20.25 -10.46 3.60
N THR A 80 20.15 -11.78 3.77
CA THR A 80 19.44 -12.37 4.91
C THR A 80 20.18 -12.12 6.21
N LEU A 81 21.52 -12.20 6.21
CA LEU A 81 22.36 -11.87 7.37
C LEU A 81 22.20 -10.40 7.77
N TYR A 82 22.33 -9.49 6.79
CA TYR A 82 22.12 -8.04 6.99
C TYR A 82 20.74 -7.73 7.58
N PHE A 83 19.67 -8.25 7.00
CA PHE A 83 18.31 -7.99 7.49
C PHE A 83 17.99 -8.68 8.82
N ASN A 84 18.56 -9.85 9.12
CA ASN A 84 18.38 -10.49 10.43
C ASN A 84 18.99 -9.62 11.55
N LEU A 85 20.18 -9.04 11.34
CA LEU A 85 20.82 -8.17 12.31
C LEU A 85 20.15 -6.77 12.37
N LEU A 86 19.91 -6.13 11.22
CA LEU A 86 19.26 -4.81 11.14
C LEU A 86 17.85 -4.79 11.74
N GLN A 87 17.07 -5.85 11.55
CA GLN A 87 15.73 -6.00 12.15
C GLN A 87 15.77 -6.63 13.55
N ASN A 88 16.95 -6.78 14.15
CA ASN A 88 17.17 -7.36 15.48
C ASN A 88 16.43 -8.68 15.73
N ARG A 89 16.39 -9.57 14.73
CA ARG A 89 15.62 -10.82 14.81
C ARG A 89 16.25 -11.75 15.84
N GLY A 90 15.45 -12.28 16.76
CA GLY A 90 15.97 -13.13 17.84
C GLY A 90 16.87 -12.39 18.84
N ASN A 91 16.75 -11.06 18.90
CA ASN A 91 17.53 -10.16 19.74
C ASN A 91 19.04 -10.18 19.40
N LEU A 92 19.40 -10.47 18.14
CA LEU A 92 20.79 -10.58 17.69
C LEU A 92 21.57 -9.27 17.87
N MET A 93 20.96 -8.11 17.60
CA MET A 93 21.60 -6.81 17.76
C MET A 93 21.73 -6.43 19.23
N ASP A 94 20.69 -6.68 20.05
CA ASP A 94 20.74 -6.45 21.49
C ASP A 94 21.86 -7.27 22.14
N LYS A 95 21.95 -8.58 21.84
CA LYS A 95 22.98 -9.47 22.39
C LYS A 95 24.39 -9.08 21.94
N LEU A 96 24.55 -8.61 20.69
CA LEU A 96 25.83 -8.11 20.19
C LEU A 96 26.28 -6.83 20.92
N VAL A 97 25.33 -5.96 21.28
CA VAL A 97 25.56 -4.72 22.03
C VAL A 97 25.83 -4.98 23.51
N GLU A 98 25.05 -5.87 24.14
CA GLU A 98 25.20 -6.31 25.54
C GLU A 98 26.55 -6.97 25.79
N ASN A 99 27.02 -7.81 24.87
CA ASN A 99 28.32 -8.50 24.99
C ASN A 99 29.53 -7.57 24.94
N ASN A 100 29.35 -6.29 24.57
CA ASN A 100 30.43 -5.33 24.32
C ASN A 100 30.27 -3.99 25.08
N GLY A 101 29.34 -3.91 26.04
CA GLY A 101 29.21 -2.75 26.93
C GLY A 101 28.83 -1.43 26.24
N ARG A 102 28.33 -1.45 25.00
CA ARG A 102 27.92 -0.22 24.29
C ARG A 102 26.59 0.27 24.85
N VAL A 103 26.57 1.48 25.43
CA VAL A 103 25.37 2.06 26.05
C VAL A 103 24.29 2.36 25.00
N LYS A 104 23.08 1.85 25.21
CA LYS A 104 21.92 2.14 24.37
C LYS A 104 21.59 3.63 24.39
N LYS A 105 21.57 4.26 23.22
CA LYS A 105 20.75 5.45 22.95
C LYS A 105 19.73 5.10 21.89
N THR A 106 18.45 5.34 22.18
CA THR A 106 17.33 5.05 21.28
C THR A 106 17.50 5.82 19.98
N VAL A 107 17.69 5.11 18.86
CA VAL A 107 17.76 5.74 17.53
C VAL A 107 16.35 5.80 16.95
N GLU A 108 15.76 6.98 17.01
CA GLU A 108 14.56 7.30 16.24
C GLU A 108 14.87 7.24 14.73
N THR A 109 13.89 6.80 13.95
CA THR A 109 14.07 6.48 12.52
C THR A 109 13.62 7.64 11.63
N ILE A 110 14.49 8.10 10.72
CA ILE A 110 14.20 8.94 9.54
C ILE A 110 15.47 8.98 8.67
N GLU A 111 15.44 9.18 7.35
CA GLU A 111 14.77 8.44 6.28
C GLU A 111 15.53 8.76 4.96
N SER A 112 15.49 7.89 3.94
CA SER A 112 15.73 8.28 2.52
C SER A 112 15.67 7.12 1.52
N PHE A 113 14.53 7.03 0.82
CA PHE A 113 14.54 6.96 -0.64
C PHE A 113 13.78 8.17 -1.16
N THR A 114 14.41 8.90 -2.08
CA THR A 114 13.84 10.08 -2.73
C THR A 114 12.77 9.70 -3.74
N ASP A 115 11.66 10.42 -3.74
CA ASP A 115 10.96 10.86 -4.96
C ASP A 115 10.24 12.17 -4.61
N ASP A 116 10.63 13.26 -5.27
CA ASP A 116 9.95 14.55 -5.17
C ASP A 116 8.60 14.49 -5.91
N GLU A 117 7.54 15.00 -5.30
CA GLU A 117 6.89 16.24 -5.76
C GLU A 117 5.68 16.63 -4.88
N ASN A 118 5.77 17.83 -4.31
CA ASN A 118 4.67 18.77 -4.05
C ASN A 118 3.36 18.25 -3.41
N ASN A 119 3.28 18.38 -2.09
CA ASN A 119 2.08 18.93 -1.45
C ASN A 119 2.48 19.99 -0.43
N MET A 120 2.14 21.27 -0.69
CA MET A 120 2.02 22.25 0.39
C MET A 120 0.90 21.78 1.33
N LEU A 121 1.26 21.53 2.59
CA LEU A 121 0.32 21.64 3.69
C LEU A 121 0.99 22.51 4.75
N GLU A 122 0.52 23.73 4.90
CA GLU A 122 1.05 24.68 5.87
C GLU A 122 0.84 24.18 7.31
N THR A 123 1.88 24.36 8.11
CA THR A 123 1.92 24.02 9.53
C THR A 123 0.94 24.89 10.32
N TYR A 124 -0.14 24.28 10.80
CA TYR A 124 -0.85 24.74 12.00
C TYR A 124 -1.35 23.53 12.79
N ILE A 125 -0.49 22.99 13.65
CA ILE A 125 -0.91 22.19 14.80
C ILE A 125 -0.61 23.05 16.03
N SER A 126 -1.61 23.82 16.46
CA SER A 126 -1.67 24.36 17.81
C SER A 126 -2.22 23.31 18.76
N ASP A 127 -1.78 23.39 20.02
CA ASP A 127 -2.09 22.52 21.15
C ASP A 127 -3.39 21.71 21.07
N VAL A 128 -3.26 20.38 21.03
CA VAL A 128 -4.36 19.45 21.30
C VAL A 128 -4.01 18.68 22.57
N SER A 129 -4.83 18.90 23.60
CA SER A 129 -4.65 18.30 24.93
C SER A 129 -4.63 16.78 24.91
N GLU A 130 -3.84 16.19 25.79
CA GLU A 130 -3.79 14.75 26.04
C GLU A 130 -5.14 14.24 26.56
N ASN A 131 -5.96 13.67 25.67
CA ASN A 131 -7.14 12.91 26.05
C ASN A 131 -6.83 11.41 26.04
N GLU A 132 -6.49 10.92 27.23
CA GLU A 132 -6.67 9.57 27.78
C GLU A 132 -6.57 8.38 26.80
N ILE A 133 -5.41 7.71 26.84
CA ILE A 133 -5.26 6.34 26.34
C ILE A 133 -5.67 5.36 27.45
N ASP A 134 -6.97 5.05 27.55
CA ASP A 134 -7.45 3.95 28.41
C ASP A 134 -7.08 2.59 27.78
N SER A 135 -5.82 2.21 28.00
CA SER A 135 -5.18 1.00 27.49
C SER A 135 -5.36 -0.21 28.40
N SER A 136 -6.45 -0.23 29.19
CA SER A 136 -6.90 -1.37 29.99
C SER A 136 -8.04 -2.19 29.34
N GLY A 137 -8.54 -1.72 28.20
CA GLY A 137 -9.84 -2.15 27.64
C GLY A 137 -10.01 -3.64 27.37
N LYS A 138 -11.13 -4.18 27.88
CA LYS A 138 -11.68 -5.49 27.49
C LYS A 138 -11.91 -5.57 25.97
N ASN A 139 -11.89 -6.78 25.42
CA ASN A 139 -12.24 -7.00 24.01
C ASN A 139 -13.67 -6.51 23.72
N ILE A 140 -13.85 -5.92 22.55
CA ILE A 140 -15.14 -5.42 22.07
C ILE A 140 -15.83 -6.57 21.31
N GLU A 141 -16.89 -7.11 21.91
CA GLU A 141 -17.67 -8.21 21.34
C GLU A 141 -19.01 -7.72 20.79
N PHE A 142 -19.33 -8.10 19.56
CA PHE A 142 -20.56 -7.71 18.87
C PHE A 142 -20.92 -8.70 17.76
N ALA A 143 -22.15 -8.62 17.26
CA ALA A 143 -22.60 -9.44 16.13
C ALA A 143 -22.95 -8.59 14.91
N VAL A 144 -22.48 -9.02 13.74
CA VAL A 144 -22.91 -8.53 12.43
C VAL A 144 -23.98 -9.46 11.87
N LYS A 145 -25.01 -8.86 11.28
CA LYS A 145 -26.11 -9.53 10.57
C LYS A 145 -25.98 -9.25 9.08
N LEU A 146 -25.97 -10.29 8.26
CA LEU A 146 -26.00 -10.24 6.79
C LEU A 146 -27.29 -10.91 6.29
N LYS A 147 -27.88 -10.44 5.18
CA LYS A 147 -29.03 -11.14 4.58
C LYS A 147 -28.58 -12.42 3.87
N TYR A 148 -29.46 -13.41 3.72
CA TYR A 148 -29.17 -14.60 2.92
C TYR A 148 -28.71 -14.25 1.49
N ASP A 149 -29.33 -13.26 0.83
CA ASP A 149 -28.89 -12.76 -0.48
C ASP A 149 -27.49 -12.12 -0.48
N ASP A 150 -27.05 -11.54 0.63
CA ASP A 150 -25.67 -11.09 0.75
C ASP A 150 -24.75 -12.32 0.77
N TYR A 151 -25.08 -13.35 1.57
CA TYR A 151 -24.34 -14.61 1.61
C TYR A 151 -24.28 -15.34 0.26
N ARG A 152 -25.37 -15.38 -0.52
CA ARG A 152 -25.39 -15.98 -1.88
C ARG A 152 -24.33 -15.35 -2.81
N LYS A 153 -24.07 -14.05 -2.69
CA LYS A 153 -23.03 -13.34 -3.46
C LYS A 153 -21.60 -13.66 -2.97
N LEU A 154 -21.46 -14.07 -1.71
CA LEU A 154 -20.19 -14.45 -1.07
C LEU A 154 -19.78 -15.91 -1.31
N LYS A 155 -20.61 -16.69 -2.04
CA LYS A 155 -20.56 -18.16 -2.16
C LYS A 155 -19.14 -18.74 -2.03
N PRO A 156 -18.92 -19.71 -1.13
CA PRO A 156 -17.61 -20.31 -0.95
C PRO A 156 -17.00 -20.87 -2.24
N GLU A 157 -15.72 -20.59 -2.46
CA GLU A 157 -14.91 -21.08 -3.57
C GLU A 157 -13.72 -21.89 -2.99
N GLU A 158 -13.44 -23.06 -3.56
CA GLU A 158 -12.28 -23.87 -3.20
C GLU A 158 -11.02 -23.30 -3.87
N ARG A 159 -9.94 -23.14 -3.09
CA ARG A 159 -8.67 -22.58 -3.53
C ARG A 159 -7.51 -23.52 -3.29
N ASN A 160 -6.89 -23.95 -4.39
CA ASN A 160 -5.72 -24.82 -4.40
C ASN A 160 -4.42 -24.02 -4.26
N TYR A 161 -3.82 -24.05 -3.07
CA TYR A 161 -2.49 -23.50 -2.82
C TYR A 161 -1.43 -24.54 -3.19
N LYS A 162 -0.67 -24.27 -4.26
CA LYS A 162 0.50 -25.07 -4.67
C LYS A 162 1.79 -24.44 -4.15
N ARG A 163 2.64 -25.23 -3.49
CA ARG A 163 4.02 -24.85 -3.10
C ARG A 163 4.97 -25.99 -3.44
N GLY A 164 5.59 -25.92 -4.61
CA GLY A 164 6.33 -27.05 -5.17
C GLY A 164 5.39 -28.25 -5.41
N LYS A 165 5.79 -29.44 -4.93
CA LYS A 165 4.96 -30.66 -5.01
C LYS A 165 3.77 -30.67 -4.04
N TYR A 166 3.73 -29.79 -3.03
CA TYR A 166 2.65 -29.76 -2.05
C TYR A 166 1.44 -28.98 -2.60
N VAL A 167 0.28 -29.63 -2.62
CA VAL A 167 -1.01 -28.99 -2.93
C VAL A 167 -1.88 -29.09 -1.68
N LYS A 168 -2.45 -27.95 -1.26
CA LYS A 168 -3.46 -27.92 -0.21
C LYS A 168 -4.65 -27.08 -0.68
N SER A 169 -5.82 -27.68 -0.70
CA SER A 169 -7.05 -26.96 -0.93
C SER A 169 -7.58 -26.31 0.36
N PHE A 170 -8.28 -25.20 0.21
CA PHE A 170 -8.98 -24.51 1.28
C PHE A 170 -10.28 -23.92 0.72
N THR A 171 -11.39 -24.14 1.40
CA THR A 171 -12.66 -23.48 1.08
C THR A 171 -12.70 -22.10 1.73
N THR A 172 -12.92 -21.06 0.93
CA THR A 172 -12.88 -19.65 1.39
C THR A 172 -14.03 -18.85 0.79
N LEU A 173 -14.50 -17.79 1.45
CA LEU A 173 -15.47 -16.88 0.84
C LEU A 173 -14.88 -16.20 -0.39
N LYS A 174 -15.75 -15.85 -1.35
CA LYS A 174 -15.35 -15.26 -2.64
C LYS A 174 -14.35 -14.10 -2.47
N PRO A 175 -13.14 -14.20 -3.05
CA PRO A 175 -12.08 -13.21 -2.89
C PRO A 175 -12.51 -11.85 -3.43
N HIS A 176 -12.00 -10.78 -2.82
CA HIS A 176 -12.29 -9.39 -3.19
C HIS A 176 -13.79 -8.98 -3.14
N TYR A 177 -14.63 -9.77 -2.46
CA TYR A 177 -16.03 -9.45 -2.19
C TYR A 177 -16.27 -9.26 -0.68
N TRP A 178 -16.06 -10.32 0.11
CA TRP A 178 -16.45 -10.35 1.53
C TRP A 178 -15.80 -9.27 2.40
N THR A 179 -14.52 -8.95 2.15
CA THR A 179 -13.76 -8.03 3.02
C THR A 179 -14.36 -6.64 3.12
N SER A 180 -14.98 -6.14 2.05
CA SER A 180 -15.52 -4.78 2.01
C SER A 180 -16.86 -4.71 2.73
N LEU A 181 -17.79 -5.58 2.36
CA LEU A 181 -19.08 -5.79 3.03
C LEU A 181 -18.92 -5.94 4.55
N PHE A 182 -18.02 -6.81 5.00
CA PHE A 182 -17.81 -7.08 6.43
C PHE A 182 -17.37 -5.83 7.18
N TYR A 183 -16.48 -5.04 6.59
CA TYR A 183 -15.92 -3.85 7.21
C TYR A 183 -16.92 -2.70 7.28
N GLU A 184 -17.77 -2.51 6.26
CA GLU A 184 -18.87 -1.55 6.34
C GLU A 184 -19.82 -1.88 7.50
N ARG A 185 -20.13 -3.17 7.70
CA ARG A 185 -20.97 -3.65 8.82
C ARG A 185 -20.26 -3.56 10.18
N ILE A 186 -18.95 -3.76 10.24
CA ILE A 186 -18.14 -3.53 11.46
C ILE A 186 -18.11 -2.04 11.80
N TRP A 187 -17.86 -1.17 10.81
CA TRP A 187 -17.82 0.28 11.00
C TRP A 187 -19.19 0.82 11.45
N SER A 188 -20.28 0.41 10.81
CA SER A 188 -21.63 0.88 11.17
C SER A 188 -22.05 0.46 12.59
N LYS A 189 -21.50 -0.64 13.12
CA LYS A 189 -21.73 -1.09 14.51
C LYS A 189 -20.81 -0.46 15.56
N THR A 190 -19.56 -0.17 15.22
CA THR A 190 -18.52 0.12 16.23
C THR A 190 -17.80 1.45 16.06
N LYS A 191 -17.87 2.06 14.86
CA LYS A 191 -17.11 3.27 14.47
C LYS A 191 -15.60 3.20 14.78
N LEU A 192 -15.02 1.99 14.84
CA LEU A 192 -13.61 1.79 15.17
C LEU A 192 -12.71 2.37 14.06
N PRO A 193 -11.72 3.24 14.38
CA PRO A 193 -10.86 3.91 13.41
C PRO A 193 -9.92 2.96 12.65
N CYS A 194 -9.89 1.68 13.04
CA CYS A 194 -8.93 0.69 12.59
C CYS A 194 -9.09 0.31 11.11
N ASN A 195 -8.02 0.48 10.33
CA ASN A 195 -7.91 -0.08 8.99
C ASN A 195 -7.56 -1.59 9.04
N TYR A 196 -8.56 -2.44 9.26
CA TYR A 196 -8.36 -3.89 9.36
C TYR A 196 -7.98 -4.54 8.03
N VAL A 197 -6.77 -5.07 7.97
CA VAL A 197 -6.29 -5.96 6.90
C VAL A 197 -6.65 -7.40 7.27
N PHE A 198 -7.64 -7.95 6.56
CA PHE A 198 -8.05 -9.35 6.71
C PHE A 198 -6.99 -10.30 6.13
N LYS A 199 -6.49 -11.23 6.95
CA LYS A 199 -5.37 -12.13 6.62
C LYS A 199 -5.80 -13.59 6.41
N LYS A 200 -6.87 -14.04 7.09
CA LYS A 200 -7.42 -15.38 6.97
C LYS A 200 -8.95 -15.32 6.87
N CYS A 201 -9.50 -16.16 6.02
CA CYS A 201 -10.92 -16.50 5.92
C CYS A 201 -10.97 -17.98 5.56
N VAL A 202 -11.71 -18.76 6.32
CA VAL A 202 -11.83 -20.21 6.15
C VAL A 202 -13.29 -20.60 6.38
N ILE A 203 -13.81 -21.43 5.47
CA ILE A 203 -15.03 -22.20 5.70
C ILE A 203 -14.60 -23.55 6.28
N GLY A 204 -15.16 -23.86 7.45
CA GLY A 204 -14.93 -25.09 8.17
C GLY A 204 -15.54 -26.31 7.46
N SER A 205 -14.92 -27.47 7.68
CA SER A 205 -15.57 -28.76 7.42
C SER A 205 -16.41 -29.18 8.62
N GLU A 206 -17.21 -30.23 8.47
CA GLU A 206 -18.14 -30.77 9.49
C GLU A 206 -17.48 -31.03 10.86
N ASN A 207 -16.17 -31.34 10.87
CA ASN A 207 -15.40 -31.60 12.10
C ASN A 207 -14.79 -30.34 12.76
N THR A 208 -15.18 -29.14 12.34
CA THR A 208 -14.65 -27.88 12.89
C THR A 208 -15.68 -27.16 13.75
N LYS A 209 -15.22 -26.53 14.84
CA LYS A 209 -16.09 -25.84 15.82
C LYS A 209 -16.99 -24.74 15.21
N HIS A 210 -16.55 -24.13 14.11
CA HIS A 210 -17.22 -22.98 13.50
C HIS A 210 -17.30 -23.18 12.00
N TYR A 211 -18.50 -23.12 11.42
CA TYR A 211 -18.71 -23.16 9.96
C TYR A 211 -17.89 -22.10 9.22
N PHE A 212 -17.74 -20.91 9.80
CA PHE A 212 -16.98 -19.83 9.17
C PHE A 212 -16.09 -19.13 10.20
N THR A 213 -14.86 -18.79 9.79
CA THR A 213 -13.95 -17.94 10.59
C THR A 213 -13.20 -16.94 9.73
N PHE A 214 -12.91 -15.76 10.29
CA PHE A 214 -11.94 -14.82 9.75
C PHE A 214 -11.03 -14.23 10.83
N ILE A 215 -9.84 -13.80 10.41
CA ILE A 215 -8.89 -13.06 11.25
C ILE A 215 -8.33 -11.87 10.44
N GLY A 216 -8.32 -10.70 11.05
CA GLY A 216 -7.71 -9.48 10.54
C GLY A 216 -6.86 -8.77 11.60
N GLN A 217 -6.14 -7.74 11.15
CA GLN A 217 -5.29 -6.91 11.99
C GLN A 217 -5.27 -5.48 11.46
N CYS A 218 -5.37 -4.48 12.34
CA CYS A 218 -5.26 -3.08 11.95
C CYS A 218 -3.87 -2.79 11.38
N LYS A 219 -3.80 -2.05 10.27
CA LYS A 219 -2.52 -1.64 9.66
C LYS A 219 -1.74 -0.66 10.54
N ASP A 220 -2.44 0.26 11.21
CA ASP A 220 -1.82 1.37 11.96
C ASP A 220 -1.45 0.96 13.39
N CYS A 221 -2.40 0.40 14.13
CA CYS A 221 -2.24 0.12 15.57
C CYS A 221 -2.05 -1.36 15.92
N LEU A 222 -1.96 -2.23 14.91
CA LEU A 222 -1.77 -3.68 15.05
C LEU A 222 -2.81 -4.45 15.89
N SER A 223 -3.89 -3.79 16.34
CA SER A 223 -5.03 -4.40 17.05
C SER A 223 -5.69 -5.48 16.21
N LYS A 224 -5.94 -6.65 16.80
CA LYS A 224 -6.53 -7.80 16.11
C LYS A 224 -8.04 -7.70 16.05
N ILE A 225 -8.61 -8.37 15.06
CA ILE A 225 -10.04 -8.66 14.97
C ILE A 225 -10.22 -10.10 14.50
N SER A 226 -11.14 -10.82 15.13
CA SER A 226 -11.59 -12.14 14.68
C SER A 226 -13.10 -12.15 14.61
N GLY A 227 -13.64 -13.05 13.80
CA GLY A 227 -15.06 -13.34 13.84
C GLY A 227 -15.35 -14.73 13.33
N TRP A 228 -16.48 -15.27 13.79
CA TRP A 228 -16.91 -16.62 13.50
C TRP A 228 -18.43 -16.69 13.34
N SER A 229 -18.87 -17.72 12.64
CA SER A 229 -20.26 -18.15 12.62
C SER A 229 -20.24 -19.66 12.82
N ASP A 230 -21.05 -20.12 13.77
CA ASP A 230 -21.11 -21.52 14.17
C ASP A 230 -21.81 -22.34 13.08
N ASP A 231 -22.95 -21.83 12.59
CA ASP A 231 -23.80 -22.47 11.61
C ASP A 231 -23.64 -21.90 10.19
N LYS A 232 -23.99 -22.73 9.20
CA LYS A 232 -24.16 -22.33 7.80
C LYS A 232 -25.54 -21.67 7.65
N PRO A 233 -25.65 -20.49 7.00
CA PRO A 233 -26.95 -19.87 6.79
C PRO A 233 -27.79 -20.67 5.78
N PHE A 234 -29.07 -20.82 6.09
CA PHE A 234 -30.08 -21.47 5.25
C PHE A 234 -30.94 -20.42 4.54
N GLU A 235 -31.71 -20.84 3.53
CA GLU A 235 -32.56 -19.93 2.75
C GLU A 235 -33.76 -19.42 3.58
N ASP A 236 -34.30 -20.27 4.47
CA ASP A 236 -35.32 -19.91 5.46
C ASP A 236 -34.77 -19.04 6.60
N ASP A 237 -33.47 -19.11 6.86
CA ASP A 237 -32.78 -18.33 7.88
C ASP A 237 -32.30 -17.01 7.26
N GLU A 238 -33.24 -16.06 7.13
CA GLU A 238 -33.07 -14.78 6.41
C GLU A 238 -31.78 -14.01 6.77
N ILE A 239 -31.22 -14.26 7.97
CA ILE A 239 -30.13 -13.49 8.56
C ILE A 239 -28.96 -14.41 8.97
N TRP A 240 -27.88 -14.38 8.18
CA TRP A 240 -26.61 -14.94 8.61
C TRP A 240 -25.98 -14.09 9.73
N ARG A 241 -25.82 -14.68 10.92
CA ARG A 241 -25.17 -14.05 12.09
C ARG A 241 -23.69 -14.40 12.16
N ILE A 242 -22.86 -13.38 12.28
CA ILE A 242 -21.41 -13.50 12.48
C ILE A 242 -21.06 -12.79 13.80
N ASN A 243 -20.55 -13.55 14.75
CA ASN A 243 -20.01 -13.03 16.01
C ASN A 243 -18.60 -12.50 15.77
N ILE A 244 -18.25 -11.35 16.36
CA ILE A 244 -16.99 -10.64 16.13
C ILE A 244 -16.41 -10.19 17.47
N CYS A 245 -15.10 -10.41 17.63
CA CYS A 245 -14.31 -9.98 18.78
C CYS A 245 -13.16 -9.09 18.26
N ALA A 246 -13.07 -7.86 18.75
CA ALA A 246 -12.05 -6.89 18.36
C ALA A 246 -11.24 -6.41 19.57
N GLU A 247 -9.92 -6.39 19.44
CA GLU A 247 -9.06 -5.68 20.39
C GLU A 247 -9.32 -4.16 20.27
N PRO A 248 -9.38 -3.40 21.38
CA PRO A 248 -9.52 -1.95 21.33
C PRO A 248 -8.33 -1.28 20.61
N PRO A 249 -8.50 -0.09 20.01
CA PRO A 249 -7.42 0.59 19.30
C PRO A 249 -6.27 0.98 20.23
N LYS A 250 -5.06 0.46 19.95
CA LYS A 250 -3.86 0.69 20.78
C LYS A 250 -3.20 2.07 20.64
N ILE A 251 -3.74 2.93 19.78
CA ILE A 251 -3.29 4.32 19.55
C ILE A 251 -4.51 5.21 19.38
N SER A 252 -4.33 6.53 19.57
CA SER A 252 -5.40 7.52 19.38
C SER A 252 -6.11 7.40 18.02
N LYS A 253 -7.42 7.72 18.02
CA LYS A 253 -8.23 7.80 16.79
C LYS A 253 -7.56 8.67 15.72
N LEU A 254 -6.90 9.76 16.12
CA LEU A 254 -6.25 10.72 15.21
C LEU A 254 -5.09 10.10 14.42
N LEU A 255 -4.31 9.19 15.01
CA LEU A 255 -3.12 8.59 14.40
C LEU A 255 -3.41 7.50 13.36
N HIS A 256 -4.67 7.03 13.25
CA HIS A 256 -5.09 6.06 12.24
C HIS A 256 -5.20 6.70 10.83
N THR A 257 -4.09 6.87 10.12
CA THR A 257 -4.07 7.58 8.84
C THR A 257 -4.36 6.69 7.63
N SER A 258 -4.12 5.37 7.71
CA SER A 258 -4.17 4.54 6.52
C SER A 258 -5.59 4.26 6.01
N LYS A 259 -5.73 4.31 4.69
CA LYS A 259 -6.97 3.94 3.98
C LYS A 259 -6.94 2.49 3.52
N ARG A 260 -8.13 1.93 3.30
CA ARG A 260 -8.30 0.62 2.67
C ARG A 260 -7.96 0.68 1.19
N GLN A 261 -7.54 -0.45 0.64
CA GLN A 261 -7.41 -0.63 -0.81
C GLN A 261 -8.80 -0.75 -1.44
N CYS A 262 -9.13 0.16 -2.36
CA CYS A 262 -10.27 0.06 -3.26
C CYS A 262 -9.95 -0.99 -4.34
N LYS A 263 -10.52 -2.20 -4.23
CA LYS A 263 -10.20 -3.35 -5.10
C LYS A 263 -11.40 -4.27 -5.32
N GLY A 264 -11.36 -5.07 -6.39
CA GLY A 264 -12.38 -6.08 -6.67
C GLY A 264 -13.72 -5.48 -7.11
N VAL A 265 -14.81 -6.12 -6.69
CA VAL A 265 -16.18 -5.73 -7.08
C VAL A 265 -16.51 -4.32 -6.61
N GLU A 266 -16.12 -3.97 -5.38
CA GLU A 266 -16.28 -2.61 -4.84
C GLU A 266 -15.60 -1.55 -5.71
N ARG A 267 -14.39 -1.82 -6.24
CA ARG A 267 -13.74 -0.89 -7.18
C ARG A 267 -14.56 -0.73 -8.45
N GLU A 268 -15.12 -1.80 -8.98
CA GLU A 268 -15.95 -1.75 -10.19
C GLU A 268 -17.27 -1.00 -9.95
N GLU A 269 -17.94 -1.23 -8.82
CA GLU A 269 -19.17 -0.52 -8.42
C GLU A 269 -18.92 0.97 -8.20
N VAL A 270 -17.87 1.32 -7.45
CA VAL A 270 -17.45 2.72 -7.26
C VAL A 270 -17.07 3.37 -8.59
N SER A 271 -16.33 2.68 -9.46
CA SER A 271 -15.99 3.19 -10.79
C SER A 271 -17.21 3.44 -11.69
N LYS A 272 -18.23 2.57 -11.64
CA LYS A 272 -19.51 2.77 -12.36
C LYS A 272 -20.20 4.06 -11.92
N LEU A 273 -20.36 4.25 -10.60
CA LEU A 273 -20.93 5.48 -10.03
C LEU A 273 -20.09 6.71 -10.42
N LEU A 274 -18.77 6.58 -10.41
CA LEU A 274 -17.86 7.65 -10.78
C LEU A 274 -17.88 8.01 -12.27
N LEU A 275 -18.45 7.22 -13.18
CA LEU A 275 -18.59 7.68 -14.58
C LEU A 275 -19.40 8.98 -14.65
N HIS A 276 -20.53 9.01 -13.94
CA HIS A 276 -21.50 10.10 -13.93
C HIS A 276 -21.29 11.11 -12.79
N ASN A 277 -20.28 10.91 -11.92
CA ASN A 277 -19.99 11.78 -10.79
C ASN A 277 -18.50 12.19 -10.73
N VAL A 278 -18.16 13.10 -9.82
CA VAL A 278 -16.79 13.57 -9.53
C VAL A 278 -16.31 12.89 -8.23
N PRO A 279 -15.05 12.44 -8.15
CA PRO A 279 -14.48 11.84 -6.93
C PRO A 279 -14.76 12.59 -5.63
N SER A 280 -14.62 13.92 -5.63
CA SER A 280 -14.87 14.76 -4.44
C SER A 280 -16.34 14.75 -3.99
N ASN A 281 -17.28 14.68 -4.92
CA ASN A 281 -18.71 14.58 -4.62
C ASN A 281 -19.03 13.21 -4.05
N TRP A 282 -18.54 12.14 -4.69
CA TRP A 282 -18.69 10.77 -4.18
C TRP A 282 -18.11 10.62 -2.76
N GLN A 283 -16.96 11.23 -2.47
CA GLN A 283 -16.39 11.26 -1.11
C GLN A 283 -17.34 11.93 -0.12
N ARG A 284 -17.85 13.12 -0.45
CA ARG A 284 -18.78 13.87 0.40
C ARG A 284 -20.04 13.06 0.66
N GLU A 285 -20.73 12.61 -0.39
CA GLU A 285 -21.92 11.76 -0.29
C GLU A 285 -21.68 10.48 0.52
N LYS A 286 -20.51 9.83 0.39
CA LYS A 286 -20.17 8.62 1.14
C LYS A 286 -19.91 8.94 2.61
N VAL A 287 -19.27 10.07 2.93
CA VAL A 287 -19.06 10.55 4.31
C VAL A 287 -20.39 10.90 4.96
N ASP A 288 -21.21 11.74 4.32
CA ASP A 288 -22.51 12.20 4.83
C ASP A 288 -23.47 11.03 5.14
N LYS A 289 -23.35 9.92 4.39
CA LYS A 289 -24.15 8.70 4.60
C LYS A 289 -23.70 7.81 5.77
N ILE A 290 -22.47 7.97 6.29
CA ILE A 290 -21.85 6.99 7.23
C ILE A 290 -21.15 7.61 8.45
N CYS A 291 -20.96 8.93 8.47
CA CYS A 291 -20.27 9.69 9.50
C CYS A 291 -21.22 10.73 10.09
N ASN A 292 -21.21 10.87 11.42
CA ASN A 292 -21.83 12.00 12.09
C ASN A 292 -20.85 13.19 12.13
N PHE A 293 -21.32 14.38 12.47
CA PHE A 293 -20.44 15.52 12.72
C PHE A 293 -19.44 15.18 13.86
N GLY A 294 -18.15 15.42 13.62
CA GLY A 294 -17.06 15.03 14.53
C GLY A 294 -16.53 13.60 14.38
N ASP A 295 -17.18 12.71 13.61
CA ASP A 295 -16.64 11.39 13.30
C ASP A 295 -15.38 11.50 12.43
N LYS A 296 -14.37 10.67 12.70
CA LYS A 296 -13.20 10.55 11.81
C LYS A 296 -13.58 9.82 10.51
N ILE A 297 -13.24 10.40 9.36
CA ILE A 297 -13.48 9.82 8.03
C ILE A 297 -12.88 8.39 7.95
N PRO A 298 -13.70 7.34 7.75
CA PRO A 298 -13.26 5.96 7.88
C PRO A 298 -12.25 5.55 6.80
N PRO A 299 -11.46 4.48 7.06
CA PRO A 299 -10.55 3.89 6.08
C PRO A 299 -11.20 3.43 4.76
N HIS A 300 -12.50 3.14 4.74
CA HIS A 300 -13.22 2.74 3.51
C HIS A 300 -13.78 3.92 2.69
N VAL A 301 -13.53 5.17 3.09
CA VAL A 301 -13.64 6.34 2.22
C VAL A 301 -12.27 6.60 1.57
N TYR A 302 -12.20 6.34 0.26
CA TYR A 302 -10.96 6.38 -0.52
C TYR A 302 -10.51 7.80 -0.87
N GLY A 303 -9.20 7.99 -1.05
CA GLY A 303 -8.63 9.26 -1.52
C GLY A 303 -8.94 9.56 -2.99
N ASN A 304 -8.95 10.85 -3.35
CA ASN A 304 -9.33 11.30 -4.69
C ASN A 304 -8.44 10.74 -5.81
N HIS A 305 -7.15 10.53 -5.58
CA HIS A 305 -6.26 9.90 -6.58
C HIS A 305 -6.70 8.46 -6.89
N VAL A 306 -7.04 7.66 -5.86
CA VAL A 306 -7.51 6.27 -6.01
C VAL A 306 -8.82 6.24 -6.81
N LEU A 307 -9.74 7.16 -6.53
CA LEU A 307 -11.03 7.28 -7.20
C LEU A 307 -10.88 7.75 -8.65
N ARG A 308 -10.01 8.74 -8.93
CA ARG A 308 -9.67 9.18 -10.30
C ARG A 308 -9.08 8.02 -11.12
N GLN A 309 -8.14 7.27 -10.53
CA GLN A 309 -7.54 6.10 -11.17
C GLN A 309 -8.58 5.00 -11.43
N ALA A 310 -9.46 4.71 -10.47
CA ALA A 310 -10.54 3.74 -10.62
C ALA A 310 -11.51 4.11 -11.75
N LYS A 311 -11.91 5.40 -11.82
CA LYS A 311 -12.73 5.95 -12.92
C LYS A 311 -12.03 5.79 -14.26
N ASN A 312 -10.73 6.09 -14.32
CA ASN A 312 -9.95 5.99 -15.56
C ASN A 312 -9.83 4.54 -16.05
N GLU A 313 -9.40 3.61 -15.20
CA GLU A 313 -9.30 2.18 -15.53
C GLU A 313 -10.62 1.60 -16.07
N PHE A 314 -11.74 1.96 -15.45
CA PHE A 314 -13.06 1.50 -15.88
C PHE A 314 -13.51 2.15 -17.19
N LYS A 315 -13.23 3.45 -17.40
CA LYS A 315 -13.47 4.13 -18.67
C LYS A 315 -12.64 3.53 -19.81
N SER A 316 -11.34 3.28 -19.58
CA SER A 316 -10.46 2.60 -20.55
C SER A 316 -10.98 1.22 -20.91
N LYS A 317 -11.43 0.43 -19.92
CA LYS A 317 -12.04 -0.90 -20.15
C LYS A 317 -13.29 -0.83 -21.05
N ILE A 318 -14.16 0.17 -20.84
CA ILE A 318 -15.37 0.36 -21.68
C ILE A 318 -14.99 0.79 -23.11
N LEU A 319 -14.01 1.68 -23.24
CA LEU A 319 -13.56 2.20 -24.54
C LEU A 319 -12.61 1.25 -25.30
N GLY A 320 -12.30 0.07 -24.75
CA GLY A 320 -11.33 -0.86 -25.35
C GLY A 320 -9.89 -0.36 -25.36
N ILE A 321 -9.55 0.66 -24.58
CA ILE A 321 -8.20 1.24 -24.53
C ILE A 321 -7.29 0.31 -23.74
N THR A 322 -6.46 -0.45 -24.45
CA THR A 322 -5.45 -1.38 -23.92
C THR A 322 -4.10 -0.71 -23.71
N GLU A 323 -3.75 0.25 -24.56
CA GLU A 323 -2.46 0.96 -24.53
C GLU A 323 -2.40 1.96 -23.36
N LYS A 324 -1.26 1.97 -22.66
CA LYS A 324 -1.01 2.80 -21.48
C LYS A 324 -0.23 4.07 -21.81
N CYS A 325 0.61 4.05 -22.84
CA CYS A 325 1.31 5.21 -23.34
C CYS A 325 0.29 6.17 -23.98
N PRO A 326 0.05 7.39 -23.44
CA PRO A 326 -0.98 8.29 -23.97
C PRO A 326 -0.75 8.66 -25.44
N ILE A 327 0.50 8.77 -25.86
CA ILE A 327 0.87 9.15 -27.24
C ILE A 327 0.58 7.99 -28.21
N SER A 328 0.96 6.76 -27.85
CA SER A 328 0.63 5.56 -28.64
C SER A 328 -0.88 5.31 -28.67
N SER A 329 -1.59 5.56 -27.56
CA SER A 329 -3.06 5.51 -27.53
C SER A 329 -3.70 6.55 -28.46
N LEU A 330 -3.17 7.77 -28.53
CA LEU A 330 -3.64 8.79 -29.45
C LEU A 330 -3.39 8.41 -30.91
N ASP A 331 -2.25 7.79 -31.23
CA ASP A 331 -1.94 7.34 -32.60
C ASP A 331 -2.85 6.19 -33.05
N ILE A 332 -3.10 5.21 -32.17
CA ILE A 332 -4.10 4.16 -32.40
C ILE A 332 -5.48 4.80 -32.61
N LEU A 333 -5.90 5.76 -31.78
CA LEU A 333 -7.20 6.44 -31.94
C LEU A 333 -7.30 7.22 -33.26
N LYS A 334 -6.23 7.92 -33.66
CA LYS A 334 -6.10 8.62 -34.95
C LYS A 334 -6.26 7.66 -36.14
N GLN A 335 -5.75 6.45 -36.03
CA GLN A 335 -5.84 5.44 -37.11
C GLN A 335 -7.15 4.62 -37.06
N THR A 336 -7.94 4.74 -35.97
CA THR A 336 -9.15 3.93 -35.74
C THR A 336 -10.39 4.81 -35.50
N SER A 337 -10.93 4.82 -34.28
CA SER A 337 -12.24 5.37 -33.93
C SER A 337 -12.34 6.90 -34.00
N GLN A 338 -11.21 7.62 -34.11
CA GLN A 338 -11.13 9.08 -34.20
C GLN A 338 -10.38 9.54 -35.47
N ASN A 339 -10.36 8.69 -36.50
CA ASN A 339 -9.81 9.03 -37.80
C ASN A 339 -10.48 10.28 -38.39
N GLY A 340 -9.69 11.16 -38.99
CA GLY A 340 -10.11 12.49 -39.44
C GLY A 340 -10.38 13.51 -38.33
N SER A 341 -10.43 13.11 -37.04
CA SER A 341 -10.59 14.05 -35.91
C SER A 341 -9.26 14.36 -35.20
N ILE A 342 -8.28 13.46 -35.27
CA ILE A 342 -6.92 13.67 -34.74
C ILE A 342 -5.96 13.83 -35.92
N HIS A 343 -5.63 15.06 -36.29
CA HIS A 343 -4.79 15.33 -37.47
C HIS A 343 -3.29 15.11 -37.19
N THR A 344 -2.78 15.61 -36.07
CA THR A 344 -1.34 15.66 -35.77
C THR A 344 -1.07 15.24 -34.33
N ILE A 345 -0.02 14.44 -34.13
CA ILE A 345 0.46 13.98 -32.82
C ILE A 345 1.98 14.16 -32.83
N CYS A 346 2.48 15.15 -32.09
CA CYS A 346 3.91 15.47 -32.05
C CYS A 346 4.55 15.00 -30.75
N PHE A 347 5.68 14.27 -30.85
CA PHE A 347 6.49 13.85 -29.71
C PHE A 347 7.63 14.84 -29.39
N ASN A 348 8.16 15.54 -30.40
CA ASN A 348 9.40 16.33 -30.32
C ASN A 348 9.24 17.84 -30.55
N GLU A 349 8.04 18.33 -30.86
CA GLU A 349 7.82 19.75 -31.13
C GLU A 349 7.28 20.47 -29.91
N LEU A 350 8.05 21.44 -29.41
CA LEU A 350 7.65 22.32 -28.32
C LEU A 350 6.55 23.27 -28.82
N PHE A 351 5.29 22.95 -28.53
CA PHE A 351 4.20 23.91 -28.59
C PHE A 351 3.87 24.41 -27.17
N VAL A 352 4.06 25.70 -26.92
CA VAL A 352 3.65 26.34 -25.65
C VAL A 352 2.37 27.12 -25.93
N HIS A 353 1.22 26.47 -25.70
CA HIS A 353 -0.08 27.12 -25.83
C HIS A 353 -0.49 27.70 -24.47
N TYR A 354 -0.06 28.94 -24.21
CA TYR A 354 -0.37 29.65 -22.96
C TYR A 354 -1.52 30.64 -23.16
N TRP A 355 -2.32 30.84 -22.11
CA TRP A 355 -3.44 31.76 -22.09
C TRP A 355 -3.30 32.62 -20.84
N SER A 356 -3.34 33.94 -20.99
CA SER A 356 -3.43 34.84 -19.84
C SER A 356 -4.78 34.64 -19.12
N PRO A 357 -4.88 34.92 -17.81
CA PRO A 357 -6.16 34.86 -17.09
C PRO A 357 -7.26 35.70 -17.77
N PHE A 358 -6.88 36.81 -18.40
CA PHE A 358 -7.78 37.64 -19.20
C PHE A 358 -8.27 36.94 -20.47
N GLN A 359 -7.39 36.32 -21.26
CA GLN A 359 -7.78 35.55 -22.45
C GLN A 359 -8.72 34.39 -22.09
N ILE A 360 -8.47 33.70 -20.97
CA ILE A 360 -9.37 32.66 -20.44
C ILE A 360 -10.73 33.25 -20.06
N ALA A 361 -10.77 34.44 -19.44
CA ALA A 361 -12.01 35.11 -19.08
C ALA A 361 -12.81 35.56 -20.33
N VAL A 362 -12.14 36.12 -21.33
CA VAL A 362 -12.75 36.51 -22.62
C VAL A 362 -13.33 35.29 -23.33
N TYR A 363 -12.56 34.20 -23.46
CA TYR A 363 -13.05 32.95 -24.06
C TYR A 363 -14.28 32.40 -23.33
N LYS A 364 -14.24 32.32 -21.99
CA LYS A 364 -15.39 31.86 -21.18
C LYS A 364 -16.62 32.76 -21.29
N SER A 365 -16.44 34.06 -21.51
CA SER A 365 -17.53 35.01 -21.72
C SER A 365 -18.13 34.88 -23.12
N ALA A 366 -17.29 34.80 -24.16
CA ALA A 366 -17.73 34.61 -25.54
C ALA A 366 -18.52 33.30 -25.72
N ASN A 367 -18.00 32.19 -25.18
CA ASN A 367 -18.62 30.87 -25.30
C ASN A 367 -20.00 30.76 -24.59
N LYS A 368 -20.31 31.68 -23.65
CA LYS A 368 -21.65 31.79 -23.04
C LYS A 368 -22.67 32.51 -23.93
N LEU A 369 -22.22 33.29 -24.90
CA LEU A 369 -23.07 34.13 -25.78
C LEU A 369 -23.55 33.40 -27.04
N GLY A 370 -23.10 32.15 -27.26
CA GLY A 370 -23.51 31.31 -28.40
C GLY A 370 -22.34 30.94 -29.31
N HIS A 371 -22.65 30.65 -30.59
CA HIS A 371 -21.67 30.18 -31.58
C HIS A 371 -20.47 31.12 -31.76
N THR A 372 -19.43 30.84 -31.00
CA THR A 372 -18.12 31.49 -31.10
C THR A 372 -17.26 30.66 -32.04
N LYS A 373 -16.72 31.27 -33.09
CA LYS A 373 -15.78 30.64 -34.00
C LYS A 373 -14.36 31.05 -33.63
N LEU A 374 -13.45 30.09 -33.71
CA LEU A 374 -12.03 30.26 -33.46
C LEU A 374 -11.33 30.27 -34.81
N ALA A 375 -10.68 31.38 -35.18
CA ALA A 375 -9.70 31.40 -36.24
C ALA A 375 -8.31 31.24 -35.59
N ILE A 376 -7.47 30.43 -36.23
CA ILE A 376 -6.06 30.26 -35.87
C ILE A 376 -5.28 30.51 -37.15
N ASP A 377 -4.54 31.60 -37.23
CA ASP A 377 -3.62 31.89 -38.34
C ASP A 377 -2.17 31.67 -37.88
N GLY A 378 -1.32 31.14 -38.75
CA GLY A 378 0.02 30.66 -38.41
C GLY A 378 1.10 31.37 -39.21
N THR A 379 1.65 32.46 -38.68
CA THR A 379 2.72 33.20 -39.37
C THR A 379 4.11 32.63 -39.01
N GLY A 380 4.73 31.94 -39.97
CA GLY A 380 6.03 31.25 -39.83
C GLY A 380 7.28 32.09 -40.11
N SER A 381 7.13 33.41 -40.32
CA SER A 381 8.20 34.35 -40.69
C SER A 381 8.63 35.30 -39.57
N LEU A 382 7.85 35.42 -38.49
CA LEU A 382 8.05 36.43 -37.44
C LEU A 382 9.08 36.03 -36.37
N VAL A 383 9.46 34.74 -36.28
CA VAL A 383 10.33 34.23 -35.22
C VAL A 383 11.66 33.77 -35.82
N GLN A 384 12.76 34.32 -35.30
CA GLN A 384 14.10 33.90 -35.68
C GLN A 384 14.33 32.44 -35.28
N LYS A 385 14.72 31.59 -36.24
CA LYS A 385 14.97 30.17 -36.00
C LYS A 385 16.08 29.99 -34.96
N ILE A 386 15.82 29.14 -33.97
CA ILE A 386 16.72 28.91 -32.84
C ILE A 386 17.94 28.11 -33.32
N LYS A 387 19.15 28.62 -33.07
CA LYS A 387 20.39 27.84 -33.23
C LYS A 387 20.47 26.79 -32.13
N ARG A 388 20.55 25.51 -32.52
CA ARG A 388 20.85 24.36 -31.68
C ARG A 388 22.32 23.97 -31.92
N VAL A 389 22.89 23.15 -31.02
CA VAL A 389 24.32 22.77 -31.03
C VAL A 389 24.78 22.16 -32.37
N HIS A 390 23.89 21.47 -33.09
CA HIS A 390 24.20 20.78 -34.36
C HIS A 390 23.27 21.16 -35.53
N SER A 391 22.34 22.10 -35.35
CA SER A 391 21.35 22.44 -36.39
C SER A 391 20.62 23.76 -36.11
N ILE A 392 19.84 24.24 -37.08
CA ILE A 392 18.89 25.35 -36.89
C ILE A 392 17.49 24.74 -36.73
N SER A 393 16.63 25.32 -35.89
CA SER A 393 15.25 24.84 -35.74
C SER A 393 14.49 24.87 -37.07
N HIS A 394 13.47 24.02 -37.18
CA HIS A 394 12.46 24.16 -38.23
C HIS A 394 11.66 25.47 -38.07
N HIS A 395 10.74 25.75 -38.99
CA HIS A 395 9.91 26.95 -38.96
C HIS A 395 9.14 27.04 -37.64
N ILE A 396 9.29 28.17 -36.95
CA ILE A 396 8.55 28.47 -35.73
C ILE A 396 7.37 29.33 -36.17
N PHE A 397 6.17 28.77 -36.05
CA PHE A 397 4.93 29.45 -36.37
C PHE A 397 4.42 30.18 -35.13
N LEU A 398 4.25 31.49 -35.24
CA LEU A 398 3.44 32.25 -34.30
C LEU A 398 1.98 32.04 -34.69
N TYR A 399 1.20 31.43 -33.80
CA TYR A 399 -0.23 31.26 -34.00
C TYR A 399 -0.99 32.43 -33.39
N GLU A 400 -1.58 33.28 -34.23
CA GLU A 400 -2.56 34.27 -33.79
C GLU A 400 -3.94 33.62 -33.70
N ILE A 401 -4.65 33.86 -32.60
CA ILE A 401 -5.92 33.22 -32.31
C ILE A 401 -6.99 34.31 -32.14
N VAL A 402 -7.90 34.39 -33.12
CA VAL A 402 -8.99 35.37 -33.15
C VAL A 402 -10.30 34.68 -32.82
N LEU A 403 -10.99 35.17 -31.78
CA LEU A 403 -12.36 34.78 -31.45
C LEU A 403 -13.33 35.71 -32.17
N TYR A 404 -14.21 35.16 -33.00
CA TYR A 404 -15.25 35.92 -33.70
C TYR A 404 -16.62 35.28 -33.50
N GLY A 405 -17.62 36.10 -33.21
CA GLY A 405 -18.97 35.65 -32.87
C GLY A 405 -19.98 36.80 -32.93
N TYR A 406 -21.26 36.46 -33.04
CA TYR A 406 -22.32 37.46 -33.05
C TYR A 406 -22.29 38.26 -31.73
N ARG A 407 -22.18 39.60 -31.82
CA ARG A 407 -22.00 40.53 -30.69
C ARG A 407 -20.62 40.56 -30.01
N VAL A 408 -19.57 40.08 -30.68
CA VAL A 408 -18.16 40.38 -30.31
C VAL A 408 -17.59 41.37 -31.32
N GLN A 409 -17.84 42.67 -31.05
CA GLN A 409 -17.19 43.84 -31.64
C GLN A 409 -16.94 44.85 -30.53
#